data_AF-A0A815F2A0-F1
#
_entry.id   AF-A0A815F2A0-F1
#
_cell.length_a   1.000
_cell.length_b   1.000
_cell.length_c   1.000
_cell.angle_alpha   90.00
_cell.angle_beta   90.00
_cell.angle_gamma   90.00
#
_symmetry.space_group_name_H-M   'P 1'
#
loop_
_entity.id
_entity.type
_entity.pdbx_description
1 polymer ?
#
loop_
_entity_poly.entity_id
_entity_poly.type
_entity_poly.pdbx_seq_one_letter_code
_entity_poly.pdbx_strand_id
1 'polypeptide(L)'
;MIIDSPTIPSHDGLSSNVSFDGFQQVEKKKKKKIKHKLTTSTIKKKRTHYQTNIISKSAAPSPLYSISASVAAEPLLHKVPGVQQVQKCSTIARYSTSLRWSTDLRLDFNEFSQEIKTRYPQVTNVIRLKNKFNNDVKLVKLEVSSSTLREELLIKRQITVGYIVYDIDEYLVPANILICSKCMGLGQFMKQCTKVKSTCRTCGECADDLKLYICSKIEKCIHCGQNHNSNFPPMPMPQFLPTNSNNTMLTKLDDLLGKITEVNNHLSNLELKYNNFEQFMTEKKENDLLVKESLNSLSQQSVEFKKDLVHHSVLIERHENLFMKLIVPMFEDLFGLIASQNQDKKGNILDSDLKLKLERYLIQMKKIKEGENKNGGVIMLIKEGISISRVPCKLSNVCVVDVKGEEEFRLTGVYAPDSKSWSWDDLSDFLSKKYIIYGDFNVDIMQDRKIAEILLQWADEQFLAQALPNSPTSLRSDSVIDYTFVRVLNLDIQVFNGNTISDHFPILSVIPFKVVQQKLEKNTHWK
;
A
#
# COMPACT_ATOMS: atom_id res chain seq x y z
N MET A 1 -76.34 -13.35 -15.50
CA MET A 1 -75.59 -14.62 -15.65
C MET A 1 -74.25 -14.43 -14.97
N ILE A 2 -74.11 -15.12 -13.85
CA ILE A 2 -72.93 -15.25 -12.98
C ILE A 2 -72.10 -16.43 -13.51
N ILE A 3 -70.77 -16.40 -13.32
CA ILE A 3 -69.79 -17.50 -13.12
C ILE A 3 -68.43 -16.79 -13.14
N ASP A 4 -67.80 -16.44 -12.01
CA ASP A 4 -67.09 -17.26 -11.00
C ASP A 4 -65.61 -17.53 -11.33
N SER A 5 -64.79 -17.12 -10.36
CA SER A 5 -63.35 -17.34 -10.19
C SER A 5 -62.97 -18.81 -10.01
N PRO A 6 -61.67 -19.14 -10.07
CA PRO A 6 -61.14 -20.24 -9.26
C PRO A 6 -60.06 -19.79 -8.27
N THR A 7 -60.19 -20.33 -7.06
CA THR A 7 -59.28 -20.21 -5.92
C THR A 7 -58.69 -21.60 -5.60
N ILE A 8 -57.45 -21.63 -5.07
CA ILE A 8 -56.85 -22.60 -4.11
C ILE A 8 -56.35 -23.97 -4.70
N PRO A 9 -55.19 -24.52 -4.27
CA PRO A 9 -54.87 -24.74 -2.86
C PRO A 9 -53.48 -24.43 -2.27
N SER A 10 -53.57 -24.10 -0.98
CA SER A 10 -52.61 -24.18 0.11
C SER A 10 -52.14 -25.61 0.38
N HIS A 11 -50.86 -25.77 0.70
CA HIS A 11 -50.33 -26.94 1.39
C HIS A 11 -49.58 -26.50 2.65
N ASP A 12 -50.07 -27.01 3.78
CA ASP A 12 -49.44 -26.96 5.09
C ASP A 12 -48.23 -27.89 5.18
N GLY A 13 -47.30 -27.51 6.07
CA GLY A 13 -46.71 -28.44 7.04
C GLY A 13 -45.29 -28.93 6.78
N LEU A 14 -44.32 -28.37 7.52
CA LEU A 14 -43.57 -29.14 8.53
C LEU A 14 -42.65 -28.22 9.35
N SER A 15 -42.77 -28.42 10.66
CA SER A 15 -42.15 -27.71 11.76
C SER A 15 -40.73 -28.23 12.06
N SER A 16 -39.87 -27.36 12.59
CA SER A 16 -38.92 -27.76 13.64
C SER A 16 -38.58 -26.55 14.52
N ASN A 17 -39.13 -26.59 15.73
CA ASN A 17 -38.75 -25.75 16.86
C ASN A 17 -37.46 -26.30 17.46
N VAL A 18 -36.49 -25.43 17.77
CA VAL A 18 -35.47 -25.70 18.78
C VAL A 18 -35.47 -24.52 19.75
N SER A 19 -36.10 -24.75 20.89
CA SER A 19 -36.00 -23.94 22.09
C SER A 19 -34.73 -24.34 22.86
N PHE A 20 -33.95 -23.37 23.31
CA PHE A 20 -32.95 -23.58 24.35
C PHE A 20 -33.19 -22.55 25.45
N ASP A 21 -33.82 -23.01 26.53
CA ASP A 21 -33.89 -22.30 27.79
C ASP A 21 -33.75 -23.33 28.91
N GLY A 22 -32.88 -23.03 29.87
CA GLY A 22 -32.80 -23.74 31.15
C GLY A 22 -31.39 -24.10 31.57
N PHE A 23 -30.79 -23.28 32.45
CA PHE A 23 -30.29 -23.78 33.73
C PHE A 23 -30.29 -22.64 34.77
N GLN A 24 -31.10 -22.84 35.81
CA GLN A 24 -31.07 -22.08 37.07
C GLN A 24 -29.83 -22.48 37.89
N GLN A 25 -29.26 -21.57 38.67
CA GLN A 25 -29.46 -21.53 40.14
C GLN A 25 -28.50 -20.54 40.85
N VAL A 26 -29.13 -19.73 41.72
CA VAL A 26 -28.74 -19.40 43.11
C VAL A 26 -27.38 -18.71 43.36
N GLU A 27 -27.44 -17.44 43.77
CA GLU A 27 -27.07 -17.05 45.16
C GLU A 27 -27.51 -15.61 45.49
N LYS A 28 -28.28 -15.48 46.58
CA LYS A 28 -28.60 -14.23 47.27
C LYS A 28 -27.81 -14.19 48.59
N LYS A 29 -27.12 -13.08 48.89
CA LYS A 29 -26.91 -12.46 50.23
C LYS A 29 -26.00 -11.22 50.03
N LYS A 30 -26.40 -9.97 50.26
CA LYS A 30 -26.88 -9.21 51.45
C LYS A 30 -25.80 -8.21 51.94
N LYS A 31 -26.18 -6.91 51.88
CA LYS A 31 -25.75 -5.75 52.70
C LYS A 31 -24.32 -5.23 52.43
N LYS A 32 -24.08 -3.91 52.30
CA LYS A 32 -24.37 -2.85 53.29
C LYS A 32 -24.36 -1.46 52.64
N LYS A 33 -25.31 -0.60 53.04
CA LYS A 33 -25.34 0.85 52.79
C LYS A 33 -24.13 1.52 53.44
N ILE A 34 -23.48 2.44 52.73
CA ILE A 34 -22.85 3.63 53.31
C ILE A 34 -23.31 4.83 52.47
N LYS A 35 -24.08 5.72 53.12
CA LYS A 35 -24.34 7.09 52.66
C LYS A 35 -23.17 7.93 53.13
N HIS A 36 -22.57 8.74 52.26
CA HIS A 36 -22.08 10.05 52.66
C HIS A 36 -22.39 11.10 51.61
N LYS A 37 -22.84 12.22 52.17
CA LYS A 37 -23.31 13.49 51.65
C LYS A 37 -22.06 14.33 51.29
N LEU A 38 -22.10 15.16 50.24
CA LEU A 38 -21.62 16.56 50.19
C LEU A 38 -21.72 17.08 48.74
N THR A 39 -22.70 17.94 48.46
CA THR A 39 -22.61 19.42 48.31
C THR A 39 -22.28 19.88 46.89
N THR A 40 -23.30 20.49 46.31
CA THR A 40 -23.28 21.49 45.23
C THR A 40 -22.20 22.55 45.45
N SER A 41 -21.39 22.81 44.43
CA SER A 41 -20.76 24.12 44.24
C SER A 41 -20.83 24.53 42.77
N THR A 42 -21.33 25.74 42.61
CA THR A 42 -21.53 26.51 41.39
C THR A 42 -20.16 26.99 40.89
N ILE A 43 -19.79 26.73 39.63
CA ILE A 43 -18.71 27.47 38.97
C ILE A 43 -19.21 28.06 37.66
N LYS A 44 -19.18 29.40 37.63
CA LYS A 44 -19.50 30.27 36.50
C LYS A 44 -18.38 30.25 35.45
N LYS A 45 -18.82 30.25 34.19
CA LYS A 45 -18.29 30.95 32.99
C LYS A 45 -16.77 31.01 32.77
N LYS A 46 -16.35 30.61 31.57
CA LYS A 46 -15.72 31.52 30.59
C LYS A 46 -15.87 30.97 29.16
N ARG A 47 -16.67 31.65 28.34
CA ARG A 47 -16.67 31.56 26.88
C ARG A 47 -15.49 32.41 26.37
N THR A 48 -14.57 31.81 25.64
CA THR A 48 -13.57 32.54 24.86
C THR A 48 -14.06 32.66 23.42
N HIS A 49 -14.32 33.89 23.00
CA HIS A 49 -14.48 34.28 21.61
C HIS A 49 -13.13 34.14 20.90
N TYR A 50 -13.08 33.41 19.78
CA TYR A 50 -12.02 33.59 18.80
C TYR A 50 -12.54 34.55 17.72
N GLN A 51 -11.97 35.76 17.73
CA GLN A 51 -12.08 36.75 16.67
C GLN A 51 -11.07 36.41 15.58
N THR A 52 -11.59 36.28 14.37
CA THR A 52 -10.86 36.29 13.10
C THR A 52 -10.22 37.65 12.88
N ASN A 53 -8.90 37.68 12.73
CA ASN A 53 -8.19 38.83 12.18
C ASN A 53 -7.68 38.50 10.77
N ILE A 54 -8.28 39.20 9.81
CA ILE A 54 -7.84 39.36 8.44
C ILE A 54 -6.72 40.40 8.45
N ILE A 55 -5.51 40.04 7.98
CA ILE A 55 -4.52 41.03 7.53
C ILE A 55 -3.94 40.57 6.19
N SER A 56 -4.21 41.40 5.19
CA SER A 56 -3.58 41.44 3.87
C SER A 56 -2.23 42.14 3.92
N LYS A 57 -1.22 41.63 3.19
CA LYS A 57 -0.45 42.33 2.13
C LYS A 57 0.96 41.75 1.91
N SER A 58 1.20 41.39 0.65
CA SER A 58 2.42 41.55 -0.19
C SER A 58 3.80 41.75 0.47
N ALA A 59 4.78 40.95 0.06
CA ALA A 59 5.83 41.36 -0.90
C ALA A 59 6.93 40.28 -1.00
N ALA A 60 7.34 39.94 -2.23
CA ALA A 60 8.65 39.35 -2.51
C ALA A 60 9.75 40.41 -2.32
N PRO A 61 11.02 40.02 -2.08
CA PRO A 61 11.91 39.83 -3.23
C PRO A 61 12.91 38.67 -3.10
N SER A 62 13.40 38.25 -4.28
CA SER A 62 14.47 37.29 -4.55
C SER A 62 15.89 37.86 -4.25
N PRO A 63 16.98 37.29 -4.80
CA PRO A 63 17.84 36.27 -4.20
C PRO A 63 19.28 36.78 -3.98
N LEU A 64 20.08 36.18 -3.08
CA LEU A 64 21.53 36.40 -3.09
C LEU A 64 22.33 35.16 -2.63
N TYR A 65 23.35 34.87 -3.45
CA TYR A 65 24.44 33.93 -3.27
C TYR A 65 25.23 34.15 -1.97
N SER A 66 25.77 33.07 -1.40
CA SER A 66 27.19 33.03 -0.99
C SER A 66 27.70 31.60 -0.79
N ILE A 67 28.94 31.41 -1.24
CA ILE A 67 29.79 30.23 -1.16
C ILE A 67 30.74 30.42 0.02
N SER A 68 30.95 29.39 0.84
CA SER A 68 32.20 29.11 1.59
C SER A 68 31.98 27.84 2.44
N ALA A 69 32.58 26.69 2.09
CA ALA A 69 33.93 26.24 2.43
C ALA A 69 34.07 25.72 3.88
N SER A 70 34.19 24.39 3.96
CA SER A 70 35.04 23.57 4.85
C SER A 70 35.15 23.90 6.35
N VAL A 71 34.70 22.97 7.20
CA VAL A 71 35.49 22.46 8.34
C VAL A 71 35.19 20.98 8.53
N ALA A 72 36.25 20.17 8.47
CA ALA A 72 36.28 18.75 8.78
C ALA A 72 36.20 18.53 10.30
N ALA A 73 35.46 17.51 10.73
CA ALA A 73 35.54 16.99 12.08
C ALA A 73 35.52 15.45 12.03
N GLU A 74 36.71 14.85 12.08
CA GLU A 74 36.91 13.45 12.44
C GLU A 74 36.60 13.25 13.93
N PRO A 75 36.02 12.11 14.33
CA PRO A 75 36.20 11.58 15.67
C PRO A 75 37.26 10.48 15.68
N LEU A 76 38.29 10.73 16.48
CA LEU A 76 39.31 9.80 16.96
C LEU A 76 38.69 8.52 17.54
N LEU A 77 38.98 7.37 16.93
CA LEU A 77 38.78 6.05 17.54
C LEU A 77 40.14 5.44 17.88
N HIS A 78 40.37 5.31 19.19
CA HIS A 78 41.52 4.63 19.77
C HIS A 78 41.59 3.17 19.33
N LYS A 79 42.81 2.77 18.91
CA LYS A 79 43.22 1.40 18.60
C LYS A 79 43.11 0.50 19.83
N VAL A 80 42.38 -0.61 19.70
CA VAL A 80 42.55 -1.82 20.53
C VAL A 80 43.13 -2.91 19.63
N PRO A 81 44.31 -3.48 19.92
CA PRO A 81 44.89 -4.57 19.14
C PRO A 81 44.38 -5.91 19.66
N GLY A 82 43.79 -6.75 18.80
CA GLY A 82 43.52 -8.13 19.19
C GLY A 82 42.36 -8.85 18.51
N VAL A 83 42.16 -8.70 17.20
CA VAL A 83 41.45 -9.73 16.40
C VAL A 83 42.04 -9.71 14.98
N GLN A 84 43.00 -10.60 14.71
CA GLN A 84 43.43 -10.90 13.34
C GLN A 84 43.19 -12.38 13.04
N GLN A 85 42.77 -12.61 11.79
CA GLN A 85 42.63 -13.88 11.06
C GLN A 85 41.28 -14.60 11.16
N VAL A 86 40.26 -13.99 10.55
CA VAL A 86 39.45 -14.75 9.58
C VAL A 86 39.84 -14.24 8.19
N GLN A 87 40.74 -14.98 7.57
CA GLN A 87 41.26 -14.73 6.23
C GLN A 87 40.09 -14.92 5.23
N LYS A 88 39.47 -13.81 4.83
CA LYS A 88 38.56 -13.77 3.68
C LYS A 88 39.35 -14.25 2.46
N CYS A 89 39.10 -15.49 2.05
CA CYS A 89 39.53 -16.01 0.77
C CYS A 89 38.66 -15.36 -0.32
N SER A 90 38.92 -14.09 -0.62
CA SER A 90 38.32 -13.36 -1.74
C SER A 90 39.42 -13.10 -2.77
N THR A 91 39.77 -14.15 -3.50
CA THR A 91 40.61 -13.99 -4.69
C THR A 91 39.73 -14.30 -5.89
N ILE A 92 39.37 -13.23 -6.61
CA ILE A 92 38.74 -13.23 -7.94
C ILE A 92 37.24 -13.62 -7.95
N ALA A 93 36.41 -12.97 -7.15
CA ALA A 93 35.02 -12.74 -7.53
C ALA A 93 34.95 -11.34 -8.12
N ARG A 94 34.99 -11.24 -9.47
CA ARG A 94 34.59 -10.02 -10.18
C ARG A 94 33.24 -9.59 -9.61
N TYR A 95 33.04 -8.28 -9.49
CA TYR A 95 31.95 -7.52 -8.84
C TYR A 95 30.50 -7.91 -9.20
N SER A 96 30.14 -9.18 -9.23
CA SER A 96 28.79 -9.66 -9.49
C SER A 96 28.04 -9.73 -8.17
N THR A 97 27.13 -8.78 -7.95
CA THR A 97 26.20 -8.87 -6.81
C THR A 97 24.86 -9.40 -7.30
N SER A 98 24.15 -10.13 -6.44
CA SER A 98 22.88 -10.76 -6.78
C SER A 98 21.73 -10.07 -6.06
N LEU A 99 20.66 -9.78 -6.80
CA LEU A 99 19.40 -9.28 -6.27
C LEU A 99 18.32 -10.34 -6.50
N ARG A 100 17.36 -10.44 -5.58
CA ARG A 100 16.22 -11.34 -5.65
C ARG A 100 14.95 -10.50 -5.79
N TRP A 101 14.02 -10.97 -6.59
CA TRP A 101 12.74 -10.29 -6.76
C TRP A 101 11.64 -11.30 -7.09
N SER A 102 10.39 -11.04 -6.66
CA SER A 102 9.18 -11.79 -6.98
C SER A 102 8.39 -11.38 -8.25
N THR A 103 8.35 -12.25 -9.27
CA THR A 103 7.61 -12.06 -10.54
C THR A 103 6.41 -13.00 -10.70
N ASP A 104 5.40 -12.63 -11.49
CA ASP A 104 4.37 -13.57 -11.95
C ASP A 104 4.99 -14.65 -12.87
N LEU A 105 4.55 -15.91 -12.73
CA LEU A 105 4.98 -17.03 -13.55
C LEU A 105 4.46 -16.93 -14.99
N ARG A 106 3.33 -16.22 -15.20
CA ARG A 106 2.66 -16.07 -16.50
C ARG A 106 3.38 -15.13 -17.47
N LEU A 107 4.34 -14.33 -16.98
CA LEU A 107 5.15 -13.44 -17.82
C LEU A 107 6.09 -14.23 -18.73
N ASP A 108 6.18 -13.81 -20.00
CA ASP A 108 7.22 -14.29 -20.92
C ASP A 108 8.58 -13.85 -20.37
N PHE A 109 9.34 -14.83 -19.88
CA PHE A 109 10.62 -14.59 -19.22
C PHE A 109 11.67 -14.03 -20.17
N ASN A 110 11.58 -14.31 -21.48
CA ASN A 110 12.55 -13.82 -22.45
C ASN A 110 12.34 -12.34 -22.72
N GLU A 111 11.10 -11.92 -22.96
CA GLU A 111 10.74 -10.51 -23.15
C GLU A 111 11.12 -9.69 -21.92
N PHE A 112 10.71 -10.18 -20.75
CA PHE A 112 11.07 -9.61 -19.45
C PHE A 112 12.60 -9.46 -19.27
N SER A 113 13.36 -10.51 -19.58
CA SER A 113 14.82 -10.50 -19.45
C SER A 113 15.48 -9.47 -20.37
N GLN A 114 14.96 -9.31 -21.60
CA GLN A 114 15.44 -8.30 -22.53
C GLN A 114 15.11 -6.89 -22.05
N GLU A 115 13.90 -6.66 -21.54
CA GLU A 115 13.51 -5.34 -21.04
C GLU A 115 14.38 -4.92 -19.86
N ILE A 116 14.63 -5.83 -18.91
CA ILE A 116 15.54 -5.59 -17.78
C ILE A 116 16.93 -5.21 -18.23
N LYS A 117 17.50 -5.97 -19.17
CA LYS A 117 18.85 -5.71 -19.69
C LYS A 117 18.91 -4.40 -20.48
N THR A 118 17.82 -4.02 -21.15
CA THR A 118 17.71 -2.76 -21.87
C THR A 118 17.65 -1.58 -20.90
N ARG A 119 16.85 -1.69 -19.84
CA ARG A 119 16.68 -0.64 -18.82
C ARG A 119 17.88 -0.50 -17.90
N TYR A 120 18.54 -1.62 -17.59
CA TYR A 120 19.71 -1.68 -16.72
C TYR A 120 20.85 -2.43 -17.42
N PRO A 121 21.63 -1.76 -18.28
CA PRO A 121 22.71 -2.38 -19.06
C PRO A 121 23.80 -3.05 -18.22
N GLN A 122 23.90 -2.70 -16.93
CA GLN A 122 24.84 -3.28 -15.96
C GLN A 122 24.33 -4.61 -15.36
N VAL A 123 23.12 -5.05 -15.70
CA VAL A 123 22.61 -6.39 -15.39
C VAL A 123 23.21 -7.38 -16.39
N THR A 124 24.11 -8.23 -15.92
CA THR A 124 24.77 -9.24 -16.75
C THR A 124 23.86 -10.43 -17.03
N ASN A 125 23.17 -10.92 -15.98
CA ASN A 125 22.30 -12.09 -16.08
C ASN A 125 20.97 -11.86 -15.36
N VAL A 126 19.91 -12.45 -15.94
CA VAL A 126 18.56 -12.53 -15.39
C VAL A 126 18.21 -14.00 -15.35
N ILE A 127 18.00 -14.57 -14.16
CA ILE A 127 17.87 -16.01 -13.94
C ILE A 127 16.58 -16.29 -13.18
N ARG A 128 15.64 -17.03 -13.78
CA ARG A 128 14.46 -17.53 -13.07
C ARG A 128 14.89 -18.66 -12.12
N LEU A 129 14.64 -18.47 -10.83
CA LEU A 129 14.99 -19.47 -9.83
C LEU A 129 14.05 -20.67 -9.93
N LYS A 130 14.59 -21.84 -9.55
CA LYS A 130 13.85 -23.09 -9.52
C LYS A 130 13.87 -23.68 -8.12
N ASN A 131 12.81 -24.38 -7.75
CA ASN A 131 12.77 -25.13 -6.50
C ASN A 131 13.57 -26.45 -6.59
N LYS A 132 13.62 -27.21 -5.50
CA LYS A 132 14.29 -28.52 -5.43
C LYS A 132 13.76 -29.57 -6.42
N PHE A 133 12.58 -29.36 -6.98
CA PHE A 133 11.94 -30.23 -7.97
C PHE A 133 12.11 -29.72 -9.40
N ASN A 134 13.00 -28.73 -9.62
CA ASN A 134 13.25 -28.11 -10.91
C ASN A 134 12.04 -27.36 -11.51
N ASN A 135 11.05 -27.02 -10.69
CA ASN A 135 9.93 -26.17 -11.10
C ASN A 135 10.29 -24.71 -10.87
N ASP A 136 9.91 -23.86 -11.82
CA ASP A 136 10.06 -22.42 -11.72
C ASP A 136 9.33 -21.88 -10.49
N VAL A 137 9.98 -20.96 -9.79
CA VAL A 137 9.36 -20.20 -8.70
C VAL A 137 9.12 -18.76 -9.14
N LYS A 138 8.21 -18.07 -8.44
CA LYS A 138 7.96 -16.63 -8.56
C LYS A 138 9.16 -15.82 -8.05
N LEU A 139 10.38 -16.17 -8.41
CA LEU A 139 11.59 -15.46 -8.01
C LEU A 139 12.57 -15.41 -9.17
N VAL A 140 13.10 -14.21 -9.42
CA VAL A 140 14.16 -13.97 -10.39
C VAL A 140 15.39 -13.43 -9.67
N LYS A 141 16.55 -13.94 -10.05
CA LYS A 141 17.85 -13.48 -9.62
C LYS A 141 18.43 -12.57 -10.71
N LEU A 142 18.82 -11.36 -10.33
CA LEU A 142 19.56 -10.43 -11.17
C LEU A 142 21.03 -10.45 -10.76
N GLU A 143 21.93 -10.64 -11.71
CA GLU A 143 23.37 -10.46 -11.49
C GLU A 143 23.78 -9.12 -12.08
N VAL A 144 24.31 -8.24 -11.23
CA VAL A 144 24.72 -6.88 -11.60
C VAL A 144 26.22 -6.72 -11.45
N SER A 145 26.86 -6.06 -12.44
CA SER A 145 28.30 -5.81 -12.45
C SER A 145 28.70 -4.50 -11.75
N SER A 146 27.74 -3.64 -11.41
CA SER A 146 27.95 -2.32 -10.79
C SER A 146 27.47 -2.32 -9.34
N SER A 147 28.36 -1.99 -8.41
CA SER A 147 28.01 -1.84 -6.98
C SER A 147 27.08 -0.65 -6.74
N THR A 148 27.29 0.44 -7.48
CA THR A 148 26.47 1.66 -7.38
C THR A 148 25.02 1.38 -7.81
N LEU A 149 24.82 0.67 -8.93
CA LEU A 149 23.47 0.30 -9.37
C LEU A 149 22.80 -0.61 -8.33
N ARG A 150 23.54 -1.58 -7.78
CA ARG A 150 23.02 -2.48 -6.76
C ARG A 150 22.53 -1.71 -5.53
N GLU A 151 23.33 -0.76 -5.03
CA GLU A 151 22.93 0.08 -3.89
C GLU A 151 21.71 0.94 -4.20
N GLU A 152 21.67 1.55 -5.39
CA GLU A 152 20.50 2.32 -5.84
C GLU A 152 19.23 1.46 -5.86
N LEU A 153 19.31 0.26 -6.44
CA LEU A 153 18.20 -0.68 -6.51
C LEU A 153 17.75 -1.16 -5.13
N LEU A 154 18.68 -1.43 -4.21
CA LEU A 154 18.36 -1.83 -2.83
C LEU A 154 17.79 -0.69 -1.98
N ILE A 155 18.19 0.56 -2.23
CA ILE A 155 17.60 1.74 -1.58
C ILE A 155 16.18 1.95 -2.09
N LYS A 156 15.96 1.89 -3.41
CA LYS A 156 14.64 2.02 -4.02
C LYS A 156 13.70 0.86 -3.65
N ARG A 157 14.27 -0.32 -3.37
CA ARG A 157 13.56 -1.60 -3.10
C ARG A 157 12.58 -2.03 -4.18
N GLN A 158 12.57 -1.36 -5.32
CA GLN A 158 11.55 -1.50 -6.35
C GLN A 158 12.18 -1.31 -7.73
N ILE A 159 11.72 -2.08 -8.72
CA ILE A 159 11.91 -1.74 -10.12
C ILE A 159 10.58 -1.74 -10.86
N THR A 160 10.57 -1.04 -12.00
CA THR A 160 9.46 -1.05 -12.93
C THR A 160 9.88 -1.77 -14.21
N VAL A 161 9.04 -2.69 -14.69
CA VAL A 161 9.13 -3.34 -16.00
C VAL A 161 7.76 -3.22 -16.65
N GLY A 162 7.70 -2.59 -17.82
CA GLY A 162 6.48 -2.05 -18.41
C GLY A 162 5.79 -1.09 -17.44
N TYR A 163 4.57 -1.46 -17.06
CA TYR A 163 3.73 -0.72 -16.11
C TYR A 163 3.65 -1.38 -14.74
N ILE A 164 4.39 -2.48 -14.53
CA ILE A 164 4.32 -3.26 -13.29
C ILE A 164 5.51 -2.91 -12.40
N VAL A 165 5.21 -2.62 -11.14
CA VAL A 165 6.22 -2.36 -10.09
C VAL A 165 6.46 -3.63 -9.30
N TYR A 166 7.71 -3.84 -8.94
CA TYR A 166 8.19 -5.10 -8.43
C TYR A 166 9.20 -4.91 -7.30
N ASP A 167 9.04 -5.67 -6.22
CA ASP A 167 9.90 -5.59 -5.04
C ASP A 167 11.25 -6.30 -5.24
N ILE A 168 12.32 -5.65 -4.76
CA ILE A 168 13.68 -6.16 -4.77
C ILE A 168 14.18 -6.36 -3.34
N ASP A 169 14.82 -7.51 -3.13
CA ASP A 169 15.60 -7.83 -1.95
C ASP A 169 17.03 -8.21 -2.29
N GLU A 170 17.91 -8.12 -1.30
CA GLU A 170 19.26 -8.66 -1.40
C GLU A 170 19.22 -10.19 -1.49
N TYR A 171 19.86 -10.76 -2.53
CA TYR A 171 19.99 -12.20 -2.63
C TYR A 171 21.24 -12.68 -1.92
N LEU A 172 21.07 -13.13 -0.68
CA LEU A 172 22.09 -13.87 0.04
C LEU A 172 22.09 -15.32 -0.46
N VAL A 173 23.13 -15.69 -1.22
CA VAL A 173 23.34 -17.08 -1.61
C VAL A 173 23.39 -17.91 -0.33
N PRO A 174 22.56 -18.97 -0.17
CA PRO A 174 22.69 -19.88 0.96
C PRO A 174 24.14 -20.31 1.02
N ALA A 175 24.79 -20.13 2.18
CA ALA A 175 26.19 -20.48 2.39
C ALA A 175 26.35 -22.01 2.31
N ASN A 176 26.22 -22.57 1.13
CA ASN A 176 26.68 -23.90 0.81
C ASN A 176 28.19 -23.76 0.77
N ILE A 177 28.83 -24.04 1.90
CA ILE A 177 30.27 -24.23 1.98
C ILE A 177 30.59 -25.32 0.94
N LEU A 178 31.13 -24.91 -0.21
CA LEU A 178 31.47 -25.82 -1.29
C LEU A 178 32.70 -26.62 -0.84
N ILE A 179 32.47 -27.83 -0.33
CA ILE A 179 33.53 -28.78 0.03
C ILE A 179 33.77 -29.68 -1.18
N CYS A 180 34.98 -29.64 -1.74
CA CYS A 180 35.36 -30.48 -2.86
C CYS A 180 35.31 -31.96 -2.45
N SER A 181 34.47 -32.79 -3.05
CA SER A 181 34.40 -34.23 -2.71
C SER A 181 35.69 -35.01 -3.00
N LYS A 182 36.60 -34.47 -3.81
CA LYS A 182 37.91 -35.06 -4.12
C LYS A 182 38.95 -34.73 -3.05
N CYS A 183 39.16 -33.46 -2.72
CA CYS A 183 40.23 -33.05 -1.81
C CYS A 183 39.75 -32.56 -0.43
N MET A 184 38.44 -32.49 -0.23
CA MET A 184 37.75 -31.94 0.95
C MET A 184 38.10 -30.48 1.27
N GLY A 185 38.68 -29.76 0.30
CA GLY A 185 39.01 -28.34 0.42
C GLY A 185 37.81 -27.43 0.15
N LEU A 186 37.82 -26.25 0.76
CA LEU A 186 36.79 -25.22 0.61
C LEU A 186 36.92 -24.47 -0.73
N GLY A 187 35.79 -24.14 -1.36
CA GLY A 187 35.71 -23.14 -2.44
C GLY A 187 35.95 -23.65 -3.87
N GLN A 188 36.00 -24.97 -4.11
CA GLN A 188 36.17 -25.52 -5.47
C GLN A 188 35.36 -26.78 -5.75
N PHE A 189 34.88 -26.93 -6.98
CA PHE A 189 34.20 -28.13 -7.45
C PHE A 189 35.19 -29.27 -7.73
N MET A 190 34.75 -30.53 -7.61
CA MET A 190 35.56 -31.71 -7.97
C MET A 190 36.14 -31.63 -9.39
N LYS A 191 35.37 -31.10 -10.37
CA LYS A 191 35.81 -30.93 -11.76
C LYS A 191 36.92 -29.89 -11.94
N GLN A 192 37.06 -28.96 -11.00
CA GLN A 192 38.07 -27.90 -11.00
C GLN A 192 39.21 -28.18 -10.02
N CYS A 193 39.17 -29.34 -9.35
CA CYS A 193 40.17 -29.71 -8.37
C CYS A 193 41.46 -30.14 -9.07
N THR A 194 42.50 -29.33 -8.92
CA THR A 194 43.85 -29.59 -9.46
C THR A 194 44.62 -30.63 -8.64
N LYS A 195 44.11 -31.05 -7.48
CA LYS A 195 44.75 -32.10 -6.68
C LYS A 195 44.63 -33.43 -7.42
N VAL A 196 45.76 -34.07 -7.67
CA VAL A 196 45.83 -35.38 -8.34
C VAL A 196 45.19 -36.45 -7.46
N LYS A 197 45.56 -36.46 -6.17
CA LYS A 197 45.08 -37.41 -5.14
C LYS A 197 43.71 -37.04 -4.57
N SER A 198 42.98 -38.06 -4.12
CA SER A 198 41.71 -37.92 -3.43
C SER A 198 41.91 -38.08 -1.91
N THR A 199 41.20 -37.30 -1.11
CA THR A 199 41.29 -37.28 0.35
C THR A 199 40.23 -38.22 0.94
N CYS A 200 40.65 -39.12 1.82
CA CYS A 200 39.73 -39.98 2.56
C CYS A 200 38.86 -39.14 3.50
N ARG A 201 37.53 -39.33 3.47
CA ARG A 201 36.58 -38.55 4.27
C ARG A 201 36.69 -38.80 5.78
N THR A 202 37.23 -39.95 6.19
CA THR A 202 37.32 -40.33 7.60
C THR A 202 38.64 -39.88 8.20
N CYS A 203 39.78 -40.24 7.59
CA CYS A 203 41.10 -39.95 8.16
C CYS A 203 41.80 -38.73 7.58
N GLY A 204 41.26 -38.09 6.54
CA GLY A 204 41.87 -36.91 5.91
C GLY A 204 43.15 -37.18 5.10
N GLU A 205 43.55 -38.44 4.90
CA GLU A 205 44.77 -38.78 4.15
C GLU A 205 44.54 -38.79 2.63
N CYS A 206 45.55 -38.38 1.86
CA CYS A 206 45.49 -38.34 0.40
C CYS A 206 45.92 -39.67 -0.22
N ALA A 207 45.10 -40.24 -1.11
CA ALA A 207 45.36 -41.48 -1.83
C ALA A 207 45.15 -41.31 -3.34
N ASP A 208 45.88 -42.09 -4.15
CA ASP A 208 45.75 -42.09 -5.61
C ASP A 208 44.45 -42.76 -6.05
N ASP A 209 44.05 -43.86 -5.39
CA ASP A 209 42.74 -44.51 -5.54
C ASP A 209 42.12 -44.81 -4.16
N LEU A 210 40.96 -44.21 -3.87
CA LEU A 210 40.23 -44.45 -2.63
C LEU A 210 39.67 -45.87 -2.52
N LYS A 211 39.52 -46.61 -3.63
CA LYS A 211 39.04 -48.00 -3.62
C LYS A 211 40.08 -48.98 -3.08
N LEU A 212 41.36 -48.67 -3.26
CA LEU A 212 42.48 -49.51 -2.82
C LEU A 212 43.10 -49.02 -1.50
N TYR A 213 42.68 -47.84 -1.04
CA TYR A 213 43.22 -47.23 0.18
C TYR A 213 42.65 -47.88 1.45
N ILE A 214 43.56 -48.31 2.33
CA ILE A 214 43.21 -48.83 3.66
C ILE A 214 43.13 -47.66 4.64
N CYS A 215 41.91 -47.28 5.03
CA CYS A 215 41.67 -46.18 5.95
C CYS A 215 42.16 -46.50 7.36
N SER A 216 42.94 -45.58 7.95
CA SER A 216 43.42 -45.68 9.34
C SER A 216 42.31 -45.56 10.39
N LYS A 217 41.10 -45.12 10.00
CA LYS A 217 39.93 -44.86 10.88
C LYS A 217 40.13 -43.84 11.99
N ILE A 218 41.29 -43.18 12.04
CA ILE A 218 41.57 -42.10 13.00
C ILE A 218 41.10 -40.80 12.37
N GLU A 219 40.09 -40.15 12.96
CA GLU A 219 39.63 -38.85 12.51
C GLU A 219 40.71 -37.78 12.70
N LYS A 220 41.13 -37.14 11.61
CA LYS A 220 42.10 -36.04 11.63
C LYS A 220 41.45 -34.77 11.11
N CYS A 221 41.78 -33.65 11.73
CA CYS A 221 41.36 -32.33 11.27
C CYS A 221 42.05 -32.00 9.95
N ILE A 222 41.26 -31.62 8.94
CA ILE A 222 41.80 -31.37 7.59
C ILE A 222 42.69 -30.12 7.52
N HIS A 223 42.57 -29.22 8.50
CA HIS A 223 43.31 -27.97 8.54
C HIS A 223 44.67 -28.08 9.23
N CYS A 224 44.80 -28.90 10.27
CA CYS A 224 46.02 -29.01 11.06
C CYS A 224 46.65 -30.43 11.07
N GLY A 225 45.95 -31.43 10.53
CA GLY A 225 46.40 -32.83 10.49
C GLY A 225 46.40 -33.56 11.83
N GLN A 226 45.90 -32.92 12.90
CA GLN A 226 45.87 -33.48 14.26
C GLN A 226 44.62 -34.33 14.50
N ASN A 227 44.68 -35.22 15.49
CA ASN A 227 43.59 -36.16 15.85
C ASN A 227 42.46 -35.45 16.62
N HIS A 228 41.75 -34.54 15.96
CA HIS A 228 40.53 -33.92 16.48
C HIS A 228 39.55 -33.61 15.34
N ASN A 229 38.28 -33.39 15.70
CA ASN A 229 37.26 -32.98 14.75
C ASN A 229 37.46 -31.50 14.35
N SER A 230 37.24 -31.18 13.07
CA SER A 230 37.50 -29.85 12.48
C SER A 230 36.61 -28.73 13.05
N ASN A 231 35.59 -29.07 13.84
CA ASN A 231 34.70 -28.12 14.51
C ASN A 231 35.13 -27.73 15.93
N PHE A 232 36.23 -28.27 16.46
CA PHE A 232 36.72 -27.92 17.79
C PHE A 232 37.83 -26.85 17.71
N PRO A 233 37.79 -25.80 18.56
CA PRO A 233 38.85 -24.80 18.60
C PRO A 233 40.19 -25.44 19.01
N PRO A 234 41.32 -25.01 18.43
CA PRO A 234 42.62 -25.60 18.73
C PRO A 234 42.99 -25.37 20.20
N MET A 235 43.36 -26.45 20.90
CA MET A 235 43.89 -26.33 22.26
C MET A 235 45.30 -25.70 22.24
N PRO A 236 45.65 -24.86 23.23
CA PRO A 236 46.94 -24.19 23.25
C PRO A 236 48.10 -25.19 23.42
N MET A 237 49.14 -25.05 22.58
CA MET A 237 50.38 -25.83 22.69
C MET A 237 51.18 -25.43 23.93
N PRO A 238 51.80 -26.39 24.64
CA PRO A 238 52.75 -26.09 25.71
C PRO A 238 54.06 -25.55 25.14
N GLN A 239 54.46 -24.35 25.57
CA GLN A 239 55.76 -23.76 25.22
C GLN A 239 56.87 -24.30 26.13
N PHE A 240 58.03 -24.50 25.51
CA PHE A 240 59.27 -25.01 26.10
C PHE A 240 59.76 -24.18 27.30
N LEU A 241 60.27 -24.88 28.30
CA LEU A 241 60.98 -24.37 29.47
C LEU A 241 62.27 -23.62 29.10
N PRO A 242 62.61 -22.58 29.87
CA PRO A 242 63.96 -22.43 30.37
C PRO A 242 63.99 -22.46 31.90
N THR A 243 65.01 -23.16 32.37
CA THR A 243 65.49 -23.28 33.75
C THR A 243 65.75 -21.93 34.40
N ASN A 244 65.07 -21.65 35.51
CA ASN A 244 65.69 -20.95 36.64
C ASN A 244 64.91 -21.25 37.93
N SER A 245 65.65 -21.42 39.02
CA SER A 245 65.22 -21.88 40.33
C SER A 245 64.24 -20.92 41.03
N ASN A 246 62.99 -20.90 40.58
CA ASN A 246 61.87 -20.28 41.29
C ASN A 246 60.84 -21.36 41.58
N ASN A 247 60.51 -21.54 42.86
CA ASN A 247 59.57 -22.51 43.38
C ASN A 247 58.32 -22.64 42.48
N THR A 248 58.25 -23.72 41.70
CA THR A 248 57.13 -24.04 40.78
C THR A 248 55.77 -24.12 41.49
N MET A 249 55.79 -24.23 42.81
CA MET A 249 54.59 -24.19 43.65
C MET A 249 54.06 -22.77 43.83
N LEU A 250 54.95 -21.77 43.97
CA LEU A 250 54.57 -20.36 44.12
C LEU A 250 53.97 -19.81 42.81
N THR A 251 54.57 -20.12 41.66
CA THR A 251 54.02 -19.68 40.36
C THR A 251 52.65 -20.30 40.05
N LYS A 252 52.42 -21.55 40.44
CA LYS A 252 51.09 -22.19 40.34
C LYS A 252 50.08 -21.59 41.32
N LEU A 253 50.52 -21.16 42.49
CA LEU A 253 49.66 -20.49 43.47
C LEU A 253 49.26 -19.09 42.96
N ASP A 254 50.21 -18.33 42.42
CA ASP A 254 49.95 -17.01 41.82
C ASP A 254 49.01 -17.12 40.60
N ASP A 255 49.19 -18.12 39.74
CA ASP A 255 48.28 -18.41 38.62
C ASP A 255 46.88 -18.80 39.11
N LEU A 256 46.79 -19.58 40.20
CA LEU A 256 45.51 -19.92 40.82
C LEU A 256 44.81 -18.68 41.40
N LEU A 257 45.55 -17.81 42.10
CA LEU A 257 45.03 -16.55 42.65
C LEU A 257 44.57 -15.60 41.54
N GLY A 258 45.31 -15.53 40.44
CA GLY A 258 44.94 -14.79 39.23
C GLY A 258 43.63 -15.29 38.64
N LYS A 259 43.48 -16.61 38.46
CA LYS A 259 42.25 -17.24 37.97
C LYS A 259 41.06 -17.04 38.91
N ILE A 260 41.29 -17.13 40.23
CA ILE A 260 40.23 -16.86 41.22
C ILE A 260 39.77 -15.40 41.12
N THR A 261 40.70 -14.46 40.94
CA THR A 261 40.37 -13.04 40.77
C THR A 261 39.62 -12.79 39.47
N GLU A 262 40.01 -13.44 38.37
CA GLU A 262 39.31 -13.37 37.09
C GLU A 262 37.87 -13.92 37.20
N VAL A 263 37.70 -15.08 37.85
CA VAL A 263 36.37 -15.66 38.13
C VAL A 263 35.54 -14.71 38.98
N ASN A 264 36.13 -14.10 40.02
CA ASN A 264 35.41 -13.17 40.87
C ASN A 264 34.97 -11.91 40.09
N ASN A 265 35.83 -11.37 39.24
CA ASN A 265 35.49 -10.25 38.35
C ASN A 265 34.39 -10.63 37.35
N HIS A 266 34.41 -11.85 36.82
CA HIS A 266 33.34 -12.35 35.96
C HIS A 266 32.00 -12.49 36.70
N LEU A 267 32.02 -12.98 37.94
CA LEU A 267 30.83 -13.08 38.79
C LEU A 267 30.26 -11.70 39.12
N SER A 268 31.10 -10.73 39.52
CA SER A 268 30.64 -9.34 39.75
C SER A 268 30.08 -8.69 38.49
N ASN A 269 30.68 -8.94 37.31
CA ASN A 269 30.14 -8.45 36.05
C ASN A 269 28.81 -9.11 35.67
N LEU A 270 28.63 -10.39 35.99
CA LEU A 270 27.37 -11.10 35.79
C LEU A 270 26.28 -10.57 36.74
N GLU A 271 26.61 -10.31 37.99
CA GLU A 271 25.70 -9.71 38.97
C GLU A 271 25.24 -8.31 38.53
N LEU A 272 26.18 -7.46 38.05
CA LEU A 272 25.83 -6.16 37.49
C LEU A 272 24.90 -6.26 36.28
N LYS A 273 25.18 -7.18 35.35
CA LYS A 273 24.32 -7.41 34.18
C LYS A 273 22.93 -7.91 34.57
N TYR A 274 22.85 -8.77 35.60
CA TYR A 274 21.60 -9.27 36.12
C TYR A 274 20.75 -8.14 36.74
N ASN A 275 21.37 -7.28 37.55
CA ASN A 275 20.69 -6.12 38.15
C ASN A 275 20.17 -5.14 37.09
N ASN A 276 20.97 -4.86 36.06
CA ASN A 276 20.55 -4.01 34.93
C ASN A 276 19.36 -4.63 34.17
N PHE A 277 19.34 -5.96 34.03
CA PHE A 277 18.23 -6.66 33.39
C PHE A 277 16.95 -6.59 34.24
N GLU A 278 17.04 -6.76 35.56
CA GLU A 278 15.88 -6.61 36.45
C GLU A 278 15.31 -5.18 36.44
N GLN A 279 16.17 -4.17 36.42
CA GLN A 279 15.76 -2.78 36.27
C GLN A 279 15.02 -2.57 34.94
N PHE A 280 15.59 -3.04 33.83
CA PHE A 280 14.96 -2.96 32.52
C PHE A 280 13.58 -3.63 32.49
N MET A 281 13.44 -4.82 33.11
CA MET A 281 12.15 -5.52 33.17
C MET A 281 11.11 -4.75 33.98
N THR A 282 11.52 -4.03 35.01
CA THR A 282 10.65 -3.18 35.83
C THR A 282 10.20 -1.95 35.05
N GLU A 283 11.14 -1.22 34.43
CA GLU A 283 10.84 -0.06 33.58
C GLU A 283 9.94 -0.43 32.39
N LYS A 284 10.17 -1.59 31.77
CA LYS A 284 9.33 -2.09 30.69
C LYS A 284 7.89 -2.34 31.16
N LYS A 285 7.72 -2.96 32.34
CA LYS A 285 6.39 -3.23 32.92
C LYS A 285 5.63 -1.94 33.24
N GLU A 286 6.32 -0.91 33.73
CA GLU A 286 5.72 0.41 33.98
C GLU A 286 5.30 1.10 32.67
N ASN A 287 6.17 1.06 31.66
CA ASN A 287 5.84 1.59 30.33
C ASN A 287 4.66 0.87 29.68
N ASP A 288 4.60 -0.46 29.77
CA ASP A 288 3.48 -1.25 29.25
C ASP A 288 2.16 -0.87 29.95
N LEU A 289 2.20 -0.53 31.25
CA LEU A 289 1.03 -0.06 31.99
C LEU A 289 0.56 1.33 31.50
N LEU A 290 1.49 2.27 31.30
CA LEU A 290 1.18 3.61 30.77
C LEU A 290 0.59 3.56 29.35
N VAL A 291 1.12 2.70 28.49
CA VAL A 291 0.58 2.47 27.14
C VAL A 291 -0.84 1.91 27.23
N LYS A 292 -1.08 0.95 28.12
CA LYS A 292 -2.41 0.37 28.34
C LYS A 292 -3.43 1.40 28.83
N GLU A 293 -3.05 2.28 29.76
CA GLU A 293 -3.90 3.37 30.24
C GLU A 293 -4.23 4.38 29.12
N SER A 294 -3.23 4.74 28.31
CA SER A 294 -3.40 5.63 27.15
C SER A 294 -4.36 5.04 26.11
N LEU A 295 -4.22 3.75 25.80
CA LEU A 295 -5.11 3.04 24.88
C LEU A 295 -6.56 2.98 25.40
N ASN A 296 -6.74 2.75 26.71
CA ASN A 296 -8.07 2.77 27.32
C ASN A 296 -8.72 4.17 27.24
N SER A 297 -7.94 5.24 27.48
CA SER A 297 -8.41 6.62 27.35
C SER A 297 -8.84 6.94 25.91
N LEU A 298 -8.03 6.57 24.92
CA LEU A 298 -8.36 6.73 23.49
C LEU A 298 -9.61 5.93 23.10
N SER A 299 -9.74 4.70 23.61
CA SER A 299 -10.93 3.87 23.37
C SER A 299 -12.20 4.54 23.93
N GLN A 300 -12.11 5.18 25.10
CA GLN A 300 -13.25 5.89 25.69
C GLN A 300 -13.61 7.14 24.88
N GLN A 301 -12.62 7.94 24.47
CA GLN A 301 -12.84 9.11 23.60
C GLN A 301 -13.47 8.71 22.27
N SER A 302 -13.03 7.61 21.65
CA SER A 302 -13.62 7.10 20.41
C SER A 302 -15.12 6.78 20.56
N VAL A 303 -15.53 6.22 21.70
CA VAL A 303 -16.94 5.96 21.99
C VAL A 303 -17.74 7.25 22.15
N GLU A 304 -17.18 8.27 22.78
CA GLU A 304 -17.81 9.59 22.91
C GLU A 304 -17.97 10.27 21.55
N PHE A 305 -16.93 10.29 20.71
CA PHE A 305 -17.00 10.83 19.35
C PHE A 305 -18.05 10.11 18.49
N LYS A 306 -18.20 8.79 18.62
CA LYS A 306 -19.26 8.05 17.92
C LYS A 306 -20.65 8.52 18.33
N LYS A 307 -20.87 8.82 19.62
CA LYS A 307 -22.16 9.34 20.10
C LYS A 307 -22.44 10.73 19.53
N ASP A 308 -21.43 11.60 19.52
CA ASP A 308 -21.56 12.96 18.97
C ASP A 308 -21.84 12.92 17.45
N LEU A 309 -21.18 12.03 16.72
CA LEU A 309 -21.39 11.85 15.29
C LEU A 309 -22.82 11.38 14.98
N VAL A 310 -23.35 10.42 15.76
CA VAL A 310 -24.75 10.00 15.64
C VAL A 310 -25.70 11.15 15.98
N HIS A 311 -25.42 11.91 17.04
CA HIS A 311 -26.24 13.06 17.42
C HIS A 311 -26.29 14.13 16.32
N HIS A 312 -25.13 14.49 15.74
CA HIS A 312 -25.06 15.44 14.65
C HIS A 312 -25.73 14.95 13.37
N SER A 313 -25.60 13.66 13.04
CA SER A 313 -26.31 13.05 11.91
C SER A 313 -27.82 13.23 12.03
N VAL A 314 -28.40 12.98 13.22
CA VAL A 314 -29.83 13.17 13.48
C VAL A 314 -30.24 14.65 13.36
N LEU A 315 -29.41 15.58 13.84
CA LEU A 315 -29.69 17.02 13.71
C LEU A 315 -29.68 17.48 12.24
N ILE A 316 -28.73 17.00 11.45
CA ILE A 316 -28.64 17.29 10.01
C ILE A 316 -29.88 16.78 9.31
N GLU A 317 -30.25 15.51 9.53
CA GLU A 317 -31.45 14.90 8.93
C GLU A 317 -32.72 15.68 9.32
N ARG A 318 -32.82 16.16 10.55
CA ARG A 318 -33.95 16.99 10.99
C ARG A 318 -33.99 18.34 10.27
N HIS A 319 -32.85 19.00 10.08
CA HIS A 319 -32.78 20.27 9.35
C HIS A 319 -33.11 20.08 7.86
N GLU A 320 -32.61 19.02 7.23
CA GLU A 320 -32.96 18.67 5.87
C GLU A 320 -34.46 18.41 5.72
N ASN A 321 -35.05 17.64 6.64
CA ASN A 321 -36.49 17.42 6.67
C ASN A 321 -37.28 18.72 6.83
N LEU A 322 -36.85 19.64 7.70
CA LEU A 322 -37.51 20.93 7.88
C LEU A 322 -37.42 21.78 6.62
N PHE A 323 -36.24 21.86 6.01
CA PHE A 323 -36.05 22.58 4.75
C PHE A 323 -36.94 22.00 3.64
N MET A 324 -37.01 20.68 3.55
CA MET A 324 -37.74 20.01 2.48
C MET A 324 -39.25 20.02 2.65
N LYS A 325 -39.76 19.86 3.88
CA LYS A 325 -41.21 19.79 4.14
C LYS A 325 -41.85 21.15 4.36
N LEU A 326 -41.06 22.16 4.72
CA LEU A 326 -41.58 23.50 5.03
C LEU A 326 -41.11 24.54 4.03
N ILE A 327 -39.80 24.67 3.84
CA ILE A 327 -39.22 25.79 3.09
C ILE A 327 -39.48 25.63 1.59
N VAL A 328 -39.28 24.45 1.01
CA VAL A 328 -39.51 24.23 -0.43
C VAL A 328 -40.98 24.45 -0.82
N PRO A 329 -41.98 23.86 -0.16
CA PRO A 329 -43.39 24.15 -0.47
C PRO A 329 -43.75 25.62 -0.29
N MET A 330 -43.21 26.28 0.74
CA MET A 330 -43.42 27.72 0.93
C MET A 330 -42.88 28.55 -0.25
N PHE A 331 -41.75 28.17 -0.84
CA PHE A 331 -41.24 28.81 -2.05
C PHE A 331 -42.08 28.50 -3.29
N GLU A 332 -42.64 27.28 -3.41
CA GLU A 332 -43.60 26.96 -4.47
C GLU A 332 -44.81 27.89 -4.44
N ASP A 333 -45.40 28.05 -3.26
CA ASP A 333 -46.56 28.93 -3.05
C ASP A 333 -46.21 30.40 -3.35
N LEU A 334 -45.07 30.86 -2.84
CA LEU A 334 -44.60 32.24 -3.05
C LEU A 334 -44.32 32.51 -4.53
N PHE A 335 -43.67 31.59 -5.24
CA PHE A 335 -43.39 31.74 -6.66
C PHE A 335 -44.68 31.70 -7.50
N GLY A 336 -45.64 30.86 -7.12
CA GLY A 336 -46.99 30.87 -7.71
C GLY A 336 -47.68 32.22 -7.54
N LEU A 337 -47.62 32.79 -6.34
CA LEU A 337 -48.19 34.11 -6.04
C LEU A 337 -47.52 35.21 -6.88
N ILE A 338 -46.18 35.27 -6.90
CA ILE A 338 -45.43 36.26 -7.69
C ILE A 338 -45.77 36.13 -9.18
N ALA A 339 -45.82 34.91 -9.71
CA ALA A 339 -46.17 34.67 -11.10
C ALA A 339 -47.61 35.12 -11.43
N SER A 340 -48.56 34.94 -10.50
CA SER A 340 -49.94 35.40 -10.69
C SER A 340 -50.08 36.93 -10.69
N GLN A 341 -49.17 37.63 -9.99
CA GLN A 341 -49.16 39.10 -9.90
C GLN A 341 -48.33 39.76 -11.01
N ASN A 342 -47.76 38.97 -11.93
CA ASN A 342 -46.92 39.46 -13.04
C ASN A 342 -47.74 40.07 -14.19
N GLN A 343 -48.79 40.81 -13.86
CA GLN A 343 -49.65 41.50 -14.80
C GLN A 343 -49.95 42.90 -14.28
N ASP A 344 -50.05 43.88 -15.18
CA ASP A 344 -50.51 45.21 -14.83
C ASP A 344 -52.04 45.23 -14.55
N LYS A 345 -52.57 46.39 -14.16
CA LYS A 345 -54.02 46.56 -13.91
C LYS A 345 -54.90 46.31 -15.15
N LYS A 346 -54.31 46.23 -16.35
CA LYS A 346 -54.99 45.97 -17.63
C LYS A 346 -54.81 44.51 -18.09
N GLY A 347 -54.10 43.68 -17.32
CA GLY A 347 -53.82 42.28 -17.66
C GLY A 347 -52.61 42.07 -18.58
N ASN A 348 -51.81 43.10 -18.87
CA ASN A 348 -50.60 42.95 -19.68
C ASN A 348 -49.48 42.35 -18.83
N ILE A 349 -48.77 41.36 -19.37
CA ILE A 349 -47.64 40.70 -18.70
C ILE A 349 -46.49 41.70 -18.52
N LEU A 350 -45.95 41.83 -17.30
CA LEU A 350 -44.87 42.75 -16.99
C LEU A 350 -43.48 42.21 -17.39
N ASP A 351 -43.19 40.94 -17.09
CA ASP A 351 -41.98 40.23 -17.54
C ASP A 351 -42.39 38.85 -18.10
N SER A 352 -42.27 38.66 -19.41
CA SER A 352 -42.64 37.41 -20.09
C SER A 352 -41.85 36.19 -19.60
N ASP A 353 -40.64 36.41 -19.06
CA ASP A 353 -39.72 35.35 -18.68
C ASP A 353 -39.76 35.03 -17.19
N LEU A 354 -40.43 35.86 -16.37
CA LEU A 354 -40.41 35.73 -14.91
C LEU A 354 -40.87 34.35 -14.44
N LYS A 355 -41.98 33.84 -15.00
CA LYS A 355 -42.50 32.51 -14.68
C LYS A 355 -41.45 31.42 -14.95
N LEU A 356 -40.78 31.50 -16.10
CA LEU A 356 -39.79 30.52 -16.52
C LEU A 356 -38.51 30.61 -15.67
N LYS A 357 -38.10 31.81 -15.24
CA LYS A 357 -37.01 32.01 -14.28
C LYS A 357 -37.35 31.41 -12.91
N LEU A 358 -38.55 31.66 -12.38
CA LEU A 358 -39.02 31.12 -11.09
C LEU A 358 -39.13 29.58 -11.13
N GLU A 359 -39.64 29.02 -12.22
CA GLU A 359 -39.67 27.55 -12.42
C GLU A 359 -38.25 26.97 -12.45
N ARG A 360 -37.28 27.62 -13.09
CA ARG A 360 -35.87 27.18 -13.05
C ARG A 360 -35.31 27.21 -11.64
N TYR A 361 -35.55 28.27 -10.85
CA TYR A 361 -35.09 28.31 -9.46
C TYR A 361 -35.74 27.20 -8.63
N LEU A 362 -37.04 26.95 -8.81
CA LEU A 362 -37.72 25.87 -8.13
C LEU A 362 -37.15 24.50 -8.51
N ILE A 363 -36.88 24.27 -9.80
CA ILE A 363 -36.22 23.05 -10.28
C ILE A 363 -34.81 22.93 -9.68
N GLN A 364 -34.05 24.02 -9.57
CA GLN A 364 -32.73 23.99 -8.92
C GLN A 364 -32.85 23.63 -7.43
N MET A 365 -33.83 24.18 -6.72
CA MET A 365 -34.11 23.83 -5.32
C MET A 365 -34.59 22.39 -5.14
N LYS A 366 -35.36 21.86 -6.11
CA LYS A 366 -35.73 20.44 -6.15
C LYS A 366 -34.57 19.53 -6.55
N LYS A 367 -33.65 19.97 -7.41
CA LYS A 367 -32.43 19.20 -7.69
C LYS A 367 -31.48 19.15 -6.49
N ILE A 368 -31.52 20.18 -5.65
CA ILE A 368 -30.87 20.14 -4.33
C ILE A 368 -31.49 19.06 -3.42
N LYS A 369 -32.81 18.79 -3.52
CA LYS A 369 -33.51 17.69 -2.81
C LYS A 369 -33.04 16.32 -3.25
N GLU A 370 -32.84 16.13 -4.55
CA GLU A 370 -32.44 14.84 -5.12
C GLU A 370 -30.94 14.57 -4.97
N GLY A 371 -30.18 15.52 -4.40
CA GLY A 371 -28.72 15.43 -4.28
C GLY A 371 -27.99 15.50 -5.62
N GLU A 372 -28.71 15.58 -6.74
CA GLU A 372 -28.18 15.47 -8.10
C GLU A 372 -27.18 16.57 -8.46
N ASN A 373 -27.24 17.75 -7.82
CA ASN A 373 -26.29 18.84 -8.06
C ASN A 373 -25.38 19.16 -6.86
N LYS A 374 -25.71 18.67 -5.65
CA LYS A 374 -24.83 18.85 -4.47
C LYS A 374 -23.65 17.88 -4.48
N ASN A 375 -23.82 16.74 -5.16
CA ASN A 375 -22.83 15.67 -5.26
C ASN A 375 -22.19 15.60 -6.66
N GLY A 376 -22.14 16.71 -7.40
CA GLY A 376 -21.46 16.81 -8.70
C GLY A 376 -22.37 16.65 -9.92
N GLY A 377 -21.79 16.23 -11.05
CA GLY A 377 -22.48 16.04 -12.32
C GLY A 377 -21.53 15.91 -13.49
N VAL A 378 -21.99 15.30 -14.59
CA VAL A 378 -21.18 15.11 -15.81
C VAL A 378 -21.81 15.89 -16.96
N ILE A 379 -20.97 16.66 -17.65
CA ILE A 379 -21.33 17.37 -18.88
C ILE A 379 -20.44 16.85 -20.02
N MET A 380 -21.05 16.52 -21.15
CA MET A 380 -20.34 16.19 -22.38
C MET A 380 -20.54 17.29 -23.41
N LEU A 381 -19.44 17.90 -23.86
CA LEU A 381 -19.44 18.89 -24.92
C LEU A 381 -18.97 18.22 -26.21
N ILE A 382 -19.81 18.26 -27.25
CA ILE A 382 -19.55 17.57 -28.52
C ILE A 382 -19.49 18.62 -29.61
N LYS A 383 -18.42 18.58 -30.41
CA LYS A 383 -18.22 19.50 -31.53
C LYS A 383 -19.30 19.26 -32.60
N GLU A 384 -19.76 20.35 -33.20
CA GLU A 384 -20.67 20.32 -34.35
C GLU A 384 -20.10 19.45 -35.48
N GLY A 385 -20.97 18.67 -36.12
CA GLY A 385 -20.62 17.73 -37.19
C GLY A 385 -20.33 16.29 -36.74
N ILE A 386 -20.25 16.03 -35.42
CA ILE A 386 -20.20 14.67 -34.87
C ILE A 386 -21.63 14.21 -34.58
N SER A 387 -22.08 13.14 -35.23
CA SER A 387 -23.40 12.57 -34.99
C SER A 387 -23.39 11.76 -33.70
N ILE A 388 -24.32 12.05 -32.79
CA ILE A 388 -24.44 11.38 -31.50
C ILE A 388 -25.90 11.06 -31.17
N SER A 389 -26.12 10.04 -30.35
CA SER A 389 -27.41 9.81 -29.70
C SER A 389 -27.22 9.61 -28.21
N ARG A 390 -28.00 10.35 -27.41
CA ARG A 390 -27.99 10.19 -25.95
C ARG A 390 -28.66 8.87 -25.56
N VAL A 391 -27.98 8.08 -24.74
CA VAL A 391 -28.56 6.87 -24.14
C VAL A 391 -29.27 7.27 -22.86
N PRO A 392 -30.56 6.90 -22.67
CA PRO A 392 -31.25 7.17 -21.41
C PRO A 392 -30.53 6.50 -20.25
N CYS A 393 -30.05 7.31 -19.29
CA CYS A 393 -29.34 6.84 -18.10
C CYS A 393 -30.03 7.41 -16.86
N LYS A 394 -30.34 6.54 -15.91
CA LYS A 394 -30.97 6.91 -14.63
C LYS A 394 -29.94 7.13 -13.50
N LEU A 395 -28.67 6.81 -13.75
CA LEU A 395 -27.61 6.98 -12.76
C LEU A 395 -27.23 8.46 -12.68
N SER A 396 -27.33 9.02 -11.48
CA SER A 396 -26.78 10.36 -11.20
C SER A 396 -25.28 10.37 -11.45
N ASN A 397 -24.72 11.50 -11.90
CA ASN A 397 -23.29 11.65 -12.18
C ASN A 397 -22.75 10.72 -13.27
N VAL A 398 -23.62 10.22 -14.14
CA VAL A 398 -23.24 9.44 -15.33
C VAL A 398 -23.91 10.06 -16.54
N CYS A 399 -23.15 10.23 -17.62
CA CYS A 399 -23.67 10.63 -18.92
C CYS A 399 -23.21 9.61 -19.97
N VAL A 400 -24.13 9.15 -20.81
CA VAL A 400 -23.86 8.11 -21.82
C VAL A 400 -24.35 8.59 -23.18
N VAL A 401 -23.47 8.54 -24.18
CA VAL A 401 -23.79 8.86 -25.57
C VAL A 401 -23.19 7.82 -26.51
N ASP A 402 -23.93 7.49 -27.57
CA ASP A 402 -23.40 6.71 -28.69
C ASP A 402 -22.90 7.68 -29.76
N VAL A 403 -21.63 7.53 -30.14
CA VAL A 403 -20.96 8.34 -31.16
C VAL A 403 -20.99 7.59 -32.49
N LYS A 404 -21.59 8.20 -33.51
CA LYS A 404 -21.87 7.58 -34.80
C LYS A 404 -20.85 7.99 -35.85
N GLY A 405 -20.22 6.99 -36.46
CA GLY A 405 -19.26 7.14 -37.54
C GLY A 405 -19.30 5.95 -38.47
N GLU A 406 -18.15 5.56 -39.02
CA GLU A 406 -18.04 4.32 -39.81
C GLU A 406 -18.35 3.08 -38.95
N GLU A 407 -17.93 3.15 -37.69
CA GLU A 407 -18.34 2.24 -36.63
C GLU A 407 -18.93 3.06 -35.49
N GLU A 408 -19.89 2.53 -34.75
CA GLU A 408 -20.42 3.19 -33.56
C GLU A 408 -19.61 2.78 -32.34
N PHE A 409 -19.32 3.73 -31.44
CA PHE A 409 -18.80 3.43 -30.12
C PHE A 409 -19.54 4.24 -29.05
N ARG A 410 -19.58 3.69 -27.84
CA ARG A 410 -20.23 4.31 -26.69
C ARG A 410 -19.24 5.08 -25.86
N LEU A 411 -19.58 6.33 -25.54
CA LEU A 411 -18.83 7.20 -24.66
C LEU A 411 -19.62 7.40 -23.37
N THR A 412 -19.00 7.06 -22.25
CA THR A 412 -19.55 7.25 -20.91
C THR A 412 -18.66 8.20 -20.13
N GLY A 413 -19.27 9.15 -19.43
CA GLY A 413 -18.62 10.06 -18.51
C GLY A 413 -19.14 9.79 -17.11
N VAL A 414 -18.25 9.65 -16.14
CA VAL A 414 -18.55 9.30 -14.75
C VAL A 414 -17.91 10.32 -13.81
N TYR A 415 -18.64 10.73 -12.79
CA TYR A 415 -18.08 11.44 -11.64
C TYR A 415 -18.47 10.69 -10.38
N ALA A 416 -17.50 10.04 -9.72
CA ALA A 416 -17.72 9.19 -8.56
C ALA A 416 -17.21 9.87 -7.28
N PRO A 417 -18.01 10.74 -6.63
CA PRO A 417 -17.57 11.43 -5.42
C PRO A 417 -17.47 10.49 -4.22
N ASP A 418 -16.49 10.75 -3.34
CA ASP A 418 -16.31 10.06 -2.05
C ASP A 418 -17.56 10.08 -1.15
N SER A 419 -18.41 11.09 -1.31
CA SER A 419 -19.61 11.26 -0.50
C SER A 419 -20.72 10.26 -0.84
N LYS A 420 -20.58 9.48 -1.91
CA LYS A 420 -21.61 8.54 -2.38
C LYS A 420 -21.04 7.12 -2.45
N SER A 421 -21.81 6.14 -1.97
CA SER A 421 -21.52 4.73 -2.23
C SER A 421 -21.77 4.40 -3.71
N TRP A 422 -20.78 3.80 -4.37
CA TRP A 422 -20.86 3.37 -5.76
C TRP A 422 -20.96 1.85 -5.87
N SER A 423 -21.85 1.39 -6.74
CA SER A 423 -21.90 0.03 -7.25
C SER A 423 -21.45 0.10 -8.70
N TRP A 424 -20.25 -0.41 -9.00
CA TRP A 424 -19.72 -0.38 -10.37
C TRP A 424 -20.55 -1.25 -11.32
N ASP A 425 -21.20 -2.29 -10.79
CA ASP A 425 -22.13 -3.13 -11.53
C ASP A 425 -23.29 -2.36 -12.16
N ASP A 426 -23.68 -1.21 -11.58
CA ASP A 426 -24.74 -0.37 -12.14
C ASP A 426 -24.33 0.21 -13.52
N LEU A 427 -23.03 0.34 -13.80
CA LEU A 427 -22.53 0.78 -15.10
C LEU A 427 -22.58 -0.32 -16.16
N SER A 428 -22.67 -1.60 -15.76
CA SER A 428 -22.61 -2.76 -16.65
C SER A 428 -23.75 -2.75 -17.69
N ASP A 429 -24.93 -2.27 -17.31
CA ASP A 429 -26.10 -2.15 -18.20
C ASP A 429 -25.88 -1.18 -19.37
N PHE A 430 -24.91 -0.27 -19.24
CA PHE A 430 -24.61 0.73 -20.25
C PHE A 430 -23.46 0.31 -21.17
N LEU A 431 -22.81 -0.83 -20.95
CA LEU A 431 -21.68 -1.26 -21.76
C LEU A 431 -22.11 -1.67 -23.17
N SER A 432 -21.23 -1.45 -24.16
CA SER A 432 -21.46 -1.84 -25.56
C SER A 432 -20.26 -2.64 -26.10
N LYS A 433 -20.26 -2.97 -27.40
CA LYS A 433 -19.14 -3.72 -28.01
C LYS A 433 -17.85 -2.90 -28.06
N LYS A 434 -17.94 -1.60 -28.34
CA LYS A 434 -16.84 -0.63 -28.37
C LYS A 434 -17.20 0.51 -27.46
N TYR A 435 -16.47 0.66 -26.36
CA TYR A 435 -16.81 1.69 -25.40
C TYR A 435 -15.60 2.26 -24.68
N ILE A 436 -15.81 3.47 -24.17
CA ILE A 436 -14.83 4.27 -23.47
C ILE A 436 -15.55 4.94 -22.29
N ILE A 437 -15.01 4.79 -21.08
CA ILE A 437 -15.51 5.41 -19.86
C ILE A 437 -14.46 6.38 -19.36
N TYR A 438 -14.71 7.69 -19.48
CA TYR A 438 -13.92 8.71 -18.80
C TYR A 438 -14.52 8.99 -17.44
N GLY A 439 -13.69 9.12 -16.41
CA GLY A 439 -14.22 9.59 -15.15
C GLY A 439 -13.18 10.10 -14.16
N ASP A 440 -13.67 10.95 -13.27
CA ASP A 440 -13.07 11.16 -11.95
C ASP A 440 -13.66 10.07 -11.05
N PHE A 441 -12.85 9.06 -10.76
CA PHE A 441 -13.27 7.91 -9.98
C PHE A 441 -13.08 8.13 -8.48
N ASN A 442 -12.37 9.18 -8.05
CA ASN A 442 -11.82 9.35 -6.70
C ASN A 442 -11.17 8.07 -6.13
N VAL A 443 -10.54 7.27 -7.00
CA VAL A 443 -9.83 6.04 -6.63
C VAL A 443 -8.50 6.01 -7.35
N ASP A 444 -7.41 6.16 -6.59
CA ASP A 444 -6.06 5.96 -7.11
C ASP A 444 -5.77 4.45 -7.16
N ILE A 445 -5.68 3.92 -8.38
CA ILE A 445 -5.49 2.49 -8.63
C ILE A 445 -4.24 1.92 -7.93
N MET A 446 -3.20 2.74 -7.75
CA MET A 446 -1.94 2.31 -7.16
C MET A 446 -1.91 2.48 -5.63
N GLN A 447 -2.68 3.42 -5.09
CA GLN A 447 -2.62 3.79 -3.67
C GLN A 447 -3.79 3.24 -2.83
N ASP A 448 -5.00 3.14 -3.38
CA ASP A 448 -6.23 2.90 -2.62
C ASP A 448 -6.59 1.42 -2.40
N ARG A 449 -5.65 0.52 -2.70
CA ARG A 449 -5.66 -0.93 -2.38
C ARG A 449 -7.04 -1.57 -2.59
N LYS A 450 -7.80 -1.78 -1.50
CA LYS A 450 -9.08 -2.51 -1.51
C LYS A 450 -10.14 -1.83 -2.38
N ILE A 451 -10.19 -0.50 -2.40
CA ILE A 451 -11.19 0.21 -3.19
C ILE A 451 -10.85 0.07 -4.68
N ALA A 452 -9.56 0.20 -5.00
CA ALA A 452 -9.04 -0.07 -6.34
C ALA A 452 -9.30 -1.53 -6.76
N GLU A 453 -9.04 -2.52 -5.90
CA GLU A 453 -9.30 -3.95 -6.18
C GLU A 453 -10.76 -4.22 -6.59
N ILE A 454 -11.74 -3.60 -5.93
CA ILE A 454 -13.16 -3.76 -6.26
C ILE A 454 -13.47 -3.17 -7.65
N LEU A 455 -12.96 -1.97 -7.93
CA LEU A 455 -13.14 -1.31 -9.23
C LEU A 455 -12.46 -2.10 -10.36
N LEU A 456 -11.23 -2.57 -10.13
CA LEU A 456 -10.46 -3.36 -11.08
C LEU A 456 -11.08 -4.73 -11.33
N GLN A 457 -11.59 -5.39 -10.29
CA GLN A 457 -12.29 -6.66 -10.44
C GLN A 457 -13.52 -6.49 -11.33
N TRP A 458 -14.35 -5.47 -11.08
CA TRP A 458 -15.48 -5.16 -11.95
C TRP A 458 -15.02 -4.89 -13.39
N ALA A 459 -13.96 -4.10 -13.57
CA ALA A 459 -13.41 -3.81 -14.89
C ALA A 459 -12.99 -5.11 -15.62
N ASP A 460 -12.25 -5.99 -14.95
CA ASP A 460 -11.80 -7.28 -15.49
C ASP A 460 -12.98 -8.18 -15.89
N GLU A 461 -14.03 -8.26 -15.05
CA GLU A 461 -15.25 -9.03 -15.34
C GLU A 461 -15.98 -8.52 -16.59
N GLN A 462 -15.87 -7.22 -16.88
CA GLN A 462 -16.43 -6.58 -18.08
C GLN A 462 -15.46 -6.53 -19.27
N PHE A 463 -14.27 -7.14 -19.14
CA PHE A 463 -13.17 -7.10 -20.13
C PHE A 463 -12.70 -5.68 -20.46
N LEU A 464 -12.56 -4.85 -19.44
CA LEU A 464 -12.03 -3.49 -19.53
C LEU A 464 -10.53 -3.45 -19.31
N ALA A 465 -9.84 -2.71 -20.17
CA ALA A 465 -8.50 -2.24 -19.87
C ALA A 465 -8.57 -0.82 -19.30
N GLN A 466 -7.78 -0.55 -18.26
CA GLN A 466 -7.54 0.82 -17.81
C GLN A 466 -6.51 1.51 -18.70
N ALA A 467 -6.75 2.78 -19.01
CA ALA A 467 -5.78 3.71 -19.59
C ALA A 467 -5.50 4.78 -18.53
N LEU A 468 -4.30 4.72 -17.94
CA LEU A 468 -3.84 5.63 -16.89
C LEU A 468 -2.90 6.69 -17.47
N PRO A 469 -3.02 7.97 -17.05
CA PRO A 469 -2.01 8.97 -17.38
C PRO A 469 -0.70 8.73 -16.62
N ASN A 470 0.40 9.21 -17.19
CA ASN A 470 1.75 9.06 -16.61
C ASN A 470 2.09 10.08 -15.50
N SER A 471 1.15 10.93 -15.11
CA SER A 471 1.33 11.96 -14.09
C SER A 471 0.04 12.18 -13.29
N PRO A 472 0.13 12.74 -12.07
CA PRO A 472 -1.03 13.03 -11.25
C PRO A 472 -2.11 13.84 -11.96
N THR A 473 -3.36 13.55 -11.65
CA THR A 473 -4.53 14.30 -12.17
C THR A 473 -5.17 15.16 -11.10
N SER A 474 -4.90 14.90 -9.82
CA SER A 474 -5.34 15.73 -8.69
C SER A 474 -4.23 16.66 -8.21
N LEU A 475 -4.51 17.97 -8.15
CA LEU A 475 -3.64 18.97 -7.50
C LEU A 475 -3.69 18.89 -5.97
N ARG A 476 -4.68 18.19 -5.40
CA ARG A 476 -4.88 18.11 -3.94
C ARG A 476 -3.98 17.08 -3.28
N SER A 477 -3.66 16.00 -3.99
CA SER A 477 -3.10 14.78 -3.39
C SER A 477 -2.00 14.12 -4.21
N ASP A 478 -1.58 14.72 -5.33
CA ASP A 478 -0.66 14.09 -6.30
C ASP A 478 -1.11 12.67 -6.72
N SER A 479 -2.42 12.41 -6.68
CA SER A 479 -3.04 11.12 -7.03
C SER A 479 -3.48 11.08 -8.49
N VAL A 480 -3.57 9.87 -9.03
CA VAL A 480 -4.15 9.59 -10.36
C VAL A 480 -5.55 9.05 -10.16
N ILE A 481 -6.53 9.95 -10.12
CA ILE A 481 -7.95 9.62 -9.87
C ILE A 481 -8.85 9.87 -11.09
N ASP A 482 -8.33 10.58 -12.10
CA ASP A 482 -8.99 10.82 -13.38
C ASP A 482 -8.33 9.94 -14.44
N TYR A 483 -9.07 9.00 -14.99
CA TYR A 483 -8.55 8.07 -15.99
C TYR A 483 -9.67 7.50 -16.84
N THR A 484 -9.35 6.50 -17.66
CA THR A 484 -10.30 5.92 -18.60
C THR A 484 -10.31 4.40 -18.54
N PHE A 485 -11.48 3.79 -18.68
CA PHE A 485 -11.61 2.37 -19.01
C PHE A 485 -12.05 2.19 -20.46
N VAL A 486 -11.43 1.27 -21.17
CA VAL A 486 -11.65 1.03 -22.60
C VAL A 486 -11.86 -0.44 -22.92
N ARG A 487 -12.71 -0.71 -23.91
CA ARG A 487 -12.85 -2.04 -24.51
C ARG A 487 -12.61 -1.99 -26.01
N VAL A 488 -11.77 -2.90 -26.50
CA VAL A 488 -11.38 -3.05 -27.92
C VAL A 488 -10.55 -1.88 -28.50
N LEU A 489 -10.16 -0.90 -27.68
CA LEU A 489 -9.41 0.27 -28.14
C LEU A 489 -8.11 0.43 -27.34
N ASN A 490 -7.00 0.57 -28.04
CA ASN A 490 -5.77 1.09 -27.44
C ASN A 490 -5.90 2.61 -27.39
N LEU A 491 -6.02 3.14 -26.19
CA LEU A 491 -6.16 4.56 -25.94
C LEU A 491 -4.93 5.06 -25.19
N ASP A 492 -4.24 6.03 -25.79
CA ASP A 492 -3.22 6.79 -25.09
C ASP A 492 -3.86 7.99 -24.39
N ILE A 493 -3.44 8.23 -23.15
CA ILE A 493 -3.97 9.28 -22.28
C ILE A 493 -2.81 10.01 -21.60
N GLN A 494 -2.89 11.34 -21.60
CA GLN A 494 -1.89 12.21 -21.00
C GLN A 494 -2.55 13.33 -20.22
N VAL A 495 -1.85 13.83 -19.20
CA VAL A 495 -2.28 15.03 -18.48
C VAL A 495 -1.89 16.26 -19.27
N PHE A 496 -2.82 17.22 -19.37
CA PHE A 496 -2.54 18.54 -19.91
C PHE A 496 -1.94 19.42 -18.82
N ASN A 497 -0.63 19.65 -18.89
CA ASN A 497 0.13 20.46 -17.93
C ASN A 497 -0.07 21.98 -18.09
N GLY A 498 -1.19 22.42 -18.66
CA GLY A 498 -1.52 23.85 -18.77
C GLY A 498 -2.10 24.39 -17.47
N ASN A 499 -2.26 25.72 -17.41
CA ASN A 499 -2.94 26.36 -16.28
C ASN A 499 -4.41 25.91 -16.24
N THR A 500 -4.83 25.36 -15.10
CA THR A 500 -6.22 25.01 -14.79
C THR A 500 -6.70 25.85 -13.60
N ILE A 501 -8.00 26.17 -13.56
CA ILE A 501 -8.65 26.79 -12.40
C ILE A 501 -9.33 25.75 -11.49
N SER A 502 -9.36 24.50 -11.92
CA SER A 502 -9.81 23.36 -11.12
C SER A 502 -8.63 22.82 -10.31
N ASP A 503 -8.96 22.13 -9.23
CA ASP A 503 -8.07 21.27 -8.46
C ASP A 503 -7.76 19.92 -9.15
N HIS A 504 -8.23 19.73 -10.38
CA HIS A 504 -7.86 18.62 -11.26
C HIS A 504 -7.18 19.14 -12.53
N PHE A 505 -6.23 18.35 -13.04
CA PHE A 505 -5.64 18.56 -14.35
C PHE A 505 -6.48 17.90 -15.43
N PRO A 506 -6.74 18.58 -16.56
CA PRO A 506 -7.43 17.95 -17.68
C PRO A 506 -6.64 16.76 -18.23
N ILE A 507 -7.33 15.66 -18.53
CA ILE A 507 -6.77 14.54 -19.29
C ILE A 507 -7.11 14.69 -20.78
N LEU A 508 -6.16 14.34 -21.63
CA LEU A 508 -6.28 14.36 -23.09
C LEU A 508 -6.03 12.96 -23.63
N SER A 509 -6.82 12.57 -24.62
CA SER A 509 -6.67 11.30 -25.32
C SER A 509 -7.04 11.49 -26.79
N VAL A 510 -6.54 10.60 -27.65
CA VAL A 510 -6.84 10.60 -29.09
C VAL A 510 -7.48 9.27 -29.45
N ILE A 511 -8.73 9.35 -29.92
CA ILE A 511 -9.49 8.18 -30.36
C ILE A 511 -9.43 8.13 -31.89
N PRO A 512 -8.79 7.11 -32.50
CA PRO A 512 -8.81 6.94 -33.95
C PRO A 512 -10.24 6.61 -34.39
N PHE A 513 -10.88 7.57 -35.06
CA PHE A 513 -12.29 7.46 -35.42
C PHE A 513 -12.58 8.18 -36.74
N LYS A 514 -13.29 7.49 -37.64
CA LYS A 514 -13.72 8.07 -38.92
C LYS A 514 -15.15 8.58 -38.80
N VAL A 515 -15.28 9.90 -38.72
CA VAL A 515 -16.59 10.56 -38.68
C VAL A 515 -17.25 10.43 -40.06
N VAL A 516 -18.43 9.83 -40.11
CA VAL A 516 -19.29 9.90 -41.30
C VAL A 516 -20.02 11.23 -41.21
N GLN A 517 -19.51 12.24 -41.92
CA GLN A 517 -20.19 13.52 -42.01
C GLN A 517 -21.57 13.28 -42.62
N GLN A 518 -22.62 13.46 -41.82
CA GLN A 518 -23.95 13.66 -42.37
C GLN A 518 -23.88 14.99 -43.13
N LYS A 519 -24.02 14.95 -44.45
CA LYS A 519 -24.32 16.15 -45.22
C LYS A 519 -25.56 16.75 -44.56
N LEU A 520 -25.40 17.94 -43.97
CA LEU A 520 -26.46 18.70 -43.33
C LEU A 520 -27.53 19.04 -44.38
N GLU A 521 -28.46 18.12 -44.62
CA GLU A 521 -29.71 18.43 -45.29
C GLU A 521 -30.65 19.05 -44.24
N LYS A 522 -30.58 20.39 -44.16
CA LYS A 522 -31.55 21.31 -43.53
C LYS A 522 -31.77 21.14 -42.01
N ASN A 523 -31.23 22.12 -41.28
CA ASN A 523 -31.67 22.66 -39.99
C ASN A 523 -32.84 21.94 -39.33
N THR A 524 -32.54 20.93 -38.51
CA THR A 524 -33.49 20.43 -37.53
C THR A 524 -33.45 21.37 -36.33
N HIS A 525 -34.45 22.25 -36.22
CA HIS A 525 -34.68 23.02 -35.00
C HIS A 525 -35.11 22.04 -33.89
N TRP A 526 -34.27 21.89 -32.86
CA TRP A 526 -34.66 21.22 -31.63
C TRP A 526 -35.51 22.18 -30.79
N LYS A 527 -36.74 21.76 -30.44
CA LYS A 527 -37.65 22.47 -29.53
C LYS A 527 -37.39 22.06 -28.10
#